data_AF-A0AAD4GGH3-F1
#
_entry.id   AF-A0AAD4GGH3-F1
#
_cell.length_a   1.000
_cell.length_b   1.000
_cell.length_c   1.000
_cell.angle_alpha   90.00
_cell.angle_beta   90.00
_cell.angle_gamma   90.00
#
_symmetry.space_group_name_H-M   'P 1'
#
loop_
_entity.id
_entity.type
_entity.pdbx_description
1 polymer ?
#
loop_
_entity_poly.entity_id
_entity_poly.type
_entity_poly.pdbx_seq_one_letter_code
_entity_poly.pdbx_strand_id
1 'polypeptide(L)'
;MEDVQHPSHAPPDTTPSLAPDSHPSTTTLKRPPSPSFEGVDDKITRKRFREDSSEDMAQAQIASTSKYEALVEDLAQELQCGCCAGLVYRPVVVSPCQHFFCGSCCVLWIKNGGANCPACRGVSNFVTPSRPLQKIVDVLLRAEPSRTRTERERMQADEIYKAGSSMRIPTPREASPEPNLNQNSDYARPCPHCGPDNPYGWRCPQPIVDFSVDPEQAWHLDDGAPPGHAYCGNCEMLLALGAPVTTKCDFCQVSFCGINVQGRCTASALASQHPHNMNDVSDLIQSSEVYECFENNHVEVEIMLDYLSTRQITPRQIYRDIVQYLQSQPNGFRPLIESDLFVDMHSVAAGIDDNPNAPRSRVCRHCATEVTLWGLREWWIRERQKGHLDAAITNRPDCEQGTLCSQQKDPGTSCPV
;
A
#
# COMPACT_ATOMS: atom_id res chain seq x y z
N MET A 1 -31.03 30.13 -50.44
CA MET A 1 -32.42 30.50 -50.11
C MET A 1 -32.91 29.33 -49.25
N GLU A 2 -33.00 29.40 -47.93
CA GLU A 2 -33.23 30.54 -47.04
C GLU A 2 -32.38 30.41 -45.75
N ASP A 3 -31.96 31.57 -45.26
CA ASP A 3 -31.37 31.85 -43.94
C ASP A 3 -32.41 31.72 -42.83
N VAL A 4 -32.08 31.09 -41.69
CA VAL A 4 -32.62 31.49 -40.36
C VAL A 4 -31.61 31.19 -39.23
N GLN A 5 -30.96 32.27 -38.79
CA GLN A 5 -30.47 32.69 -37.46
C GLN A 5 -30.20 31.69 -36.30
N HIS A 6 -28.94 31.73 -35.84
CA HIS A 6 -28.49 31.38 -34.48
C HIS A 6 -28.73 32.54 -33.48
N PRO A 7 -29.07 32.26 -32.21
CA PRO A 7 -28.86 33.20 -31.12
C PRO A 7 -27.58 32.88 -30.34
N SER A 8 -26.71 33.89 -30.26
CA SER A 8 -25.51 33.94 -29.42
C SER A 8 -25.90 34.32 -27.98
N HIS A 9 -25.49 33.51 -26.99
CA HIS A 9 -25.55 33.89 -25.58
C HIS A 9 -24.15 34.33 -25.11
N ALA A 10 -24.05 35.62 -24.79
CA ALA A 10 -22.92 36.22 -24.08
C ALA A 10 -23.01 35.93 -22.56
N PRO A 11 -21.88 35.85 -21.85
CA PRO A 11 -21.86 35.76 -20.39
C PRO A 11 -22.03 37.14 -19.74
N PRO A 12 -22.58 37.24 -18.52
CA PRO A 12 -22.74 38.52 -17.85
C PRO A 12 -21.46 39.02 -17.18
N ASP A 13 -21.24 40.31 -17.31
CA ASP A 13 -20.27 41.14 -16.59
C ASP A 13 -20.41 40.99 -15.07
N THR A 14 -19.27 40.76 -14.40
CA THR A 14 -19.14 40.94 -12.95
C THR A 14 -18.06 41.98 -12.69
N THR A 15 -18.48 43.20 -12.39
CA THR A 15 -17.63 44.25 -11.81
C THR A 15 -17.41 43.99 -10.32
N PRO A 16 -16.18 44.17 -9.79
CA PRO A 16 -15.89 43.97 -8.38
C PRO A 16 -16.18 45.26 -7.57
N SER A 17 -16.97 45.14 -6.51
CA SER A 17 -17.18 46.21 -5.53
C SER A 17 -16.12 46.13 -4.42
N LEU A 18 -15.53 47.28 -4.11
CA LEU A 18 -14.44 47.48 -3.16
C LEU A 18 -14.95 47.75 -1.72
N ALA A 19 -14.25 47.10 -0.77
CA ALA A 19 -13.92 47.53 0.60
C ALA A 19 -14.97 47.39 1.74
N PRO A 20 -14.55 47.34 3.04
CA PRO A 20 -13.21 47.08 3.61
C PRO A 20 -13.17 45.95 4.67
N ASP A 21 -12.01 45.32 4.79
CA ASP A 21 -11.65 44.35 5.84
C ASP A 21 -11.39 45.02 7.20
N SER A 22 -11.95 44.44 8.26
CA SER A 22 -11.54 44.68 9.64
C SER A 22 -11.53 43.37 10.43
N HIS A 23 -10.36 42.74 10.55
CA HIS A 23 -10.13 41.61 11.44
C HIS A 23 -9.39 42.06 12.72
N PRO A 24 -9.83 41.62 13.92
CA PRO A 24 -9.04 41.73 15.13
C PRO A 24 -8.04 40.57 15.24
N SER A 25 -6.84 40.93 15.72
CA SER A 25 -5.67 40.06 15.88
C SER A 25 -5.62 39.38 17.24
N THR A 26 -5.21 38.10 17.29
CA THR A 26 -4.62 37.48 18.49
C THR A 26 -3.49 36.52 18.12
N THR A 27 -2.27 37.03 18.26
CA THR A 27 -1.05 36.46 18.88
C THR A 27 -0.63 35.00 18.60
N THR A 28 0.43 34.86 17.79
CA THR A 28 1.44 33.80 17.93
C THR A 28 2.83 34.42 18.11
N LEU A 29 3.56 33.96 19.13
CA LEU A 29 4.88 34.43 19.53
C LEU A 29 5.93 34.21 18.42
N LYS A 30 6.52 35.29 17.91
CA LYS A 30 7.66 35.26 16.98
C LYS A 30 8.95 35.61 17.71
N ARG A 31 9.96 34.75 17.58
CA ARG A 31 11.38 35.03 17.91
C ARG A 31 11.89 36.20 17.04
N PRO A 32 12.78 37.07 17.56
CA PRO A 32 13.31 38.20 16.80
C PRO A 32 14.39 37.76 15.79
N PRO A 33 14.56 38.49 14.67
CA PRO A 33 15.61 38.22 13.68
C PRO A 33 16.97 38.78 14.14
N SER A 34 18.04 38.11 13.71
CA SER A 34 19.45 38.49 13.94
C SER A 34 19.80 39.83 13.27
N PRO A 35 20.66 40.68 13.86
CA PRO A 35 21.03 41.94 13.23
C PRO A 35 22.10 41.73 12.15
N SER A 36 21.83 42.32 10.99
CA SER A 36 22.73 42.47 9.85
C SER A 36 23.90 43.41 10.14
N PHE A 37 25.00 43.13 9.46
CA PHE A 37 26.33 43.72 9.57
C PHE A 37 26.39 45.09 8.86
N GLU A 38 26.58 46.20 9.58
CA GLU A 38 26.91 47.52 9.00
C GLU A 38 27.87 48.33 9.88
N GLY A 39 28.89 48.92 9.24
CA GLY A 39 29.47 50.21 9.63
C GLY A 39 30.75 50.20 10.47
N VAL A 40 31.91 50.05 9.81
CA VAL A 40 33.23 50.40 10.36
C VAL A 40 33.42 51.91 10.20
N ASP A 41 33.73 52.63 11.27
CA ASP A 41 34.19 54.02 11.16
C ASP A 41 35.40 54.29 12.06
N ASP A 42 36.44 54.80 11.42
CA ASP A 42 37.81 54.94 11.87
C ASP A 42 38.04 56.34 12.45
N LYS A 43 38.36 56.46 13.74
CA LYS A 43 39.04 57.65 14.29
C LYS A 43 40.08 57.27 15.34
N ILE A 44 41.32 57.20 14.87
CA ILE A 44 42.56 57.12 15.65
C ILE A 44 42.85 58.48 16.30
N THR A 45 43.01 58.51 17.65
CA THR A 45 43.92 59.48 18.30
C THR A 45 44.44 58.97 19.66
N ARG A 46 45.66 58.40 19.61
CA ARG A 46 46.81 58.53 20.54
C ARG A 46 46.53 58.69 22.06
N LYS A 47 46.95 57.70 22.86
CA LYS A 47 48.13 57.81 23.77
C LYS A 47 48.42 56.54 24.58
N ARG A 48 49.71 56.19 24.58
CA ARG A 48 50.49 55.49 25.64
C ARG A 48 50.44 53.95 25.66
N PHE A 49 51.45 53.39 25.00
CA PHE A 49 51.93 52.02 25.13
C PHE A 49 52.53 51.81 26.53
N ARG A 50 52.00 50.88 27.32
CA ARG A 50 52.78 49.84 28.02
C ARG A 50 51.94 48.98 28.97
N GLU A 51 52.15 47.67 28.81
CA GLU A 51 52.03 46.64 29.84
C GLU A 51 50.62 46.33 30.36
N ASP A 52 49.71 45.90 29.47
CA ASP A 52 48.56 45.07 29.87
C ASP A 52 48.07 44.06 28.81
N SER A 53 48.87 43.85 27.76
CA SER A 53 48.47 43.08 26.57
C SER A 53 48.21 41.58 26.82
N SER A 54 48.60 41.03 27.97
CA SER A 54 48.32 39.64 28.31
C SER A 54 46.90 39.42 28.81
N GLU A 55 46.33 40.37 29.55
CA GLU A 55 44.98 40.25 30.12
C GLU A 55 43.91 40.49 29.05
N ASP A 56 44.10 41.49 28.18
CA ASP A 56 43.21 41.76 27.04
C ASP A 56 43.20 40.60 26.01
N MET A 57 44.35 39.96 25.76
CA MET A 57 44.44 38.80 24.87
C MET A 57 43.78 37.56 25.50
N ALA A 58 43.97 37.33 26.80
CA ALA A 58 43.31 36.24 27.52
C ALA A 58 41.78 36.45 27.56
N GLN A 59 41.32 37.67 27.79
CA GLN A 59 39.90 38.02 27.82
C GLN A 59 39.24 37.89 26.43
N ALA A 60 39.94 38.31 25.37
CA ALA A 60 39.50 38.11 23.99
C ALA A 60 39.45 36.62 23.61
N GLN A 61 40.42 35.83 24.08
CA GLN A 61 40.46 34.39 23.84
C GLN A 61 39.34 33.65 24.57
N ILE A 62 39.07 33.98 25.84
CA ILE A 62 37.94 33.46 26.63
C ILE A 62 36.60 33.82 25.97
N ALA A 63 36.43 35.07 25.54
CA ALA A 63 35.23 35.53 24.83
C ALA A 63 35.04 34.84 23.47
N SER A 64 36.13 34.51 22.77
CA SER A 64 36.09 33.79 21.49
C SER A 64 35.70 32.31 21.67
N THR A 65 36.22 31.64 22.69
CA THR A 65 35.87 30.27 23.04
C THR A 65 34.40 30.16 23.44
N SER A 66 33.91 31.09 24.27
CA SER A 66 32.50 31.13 24.68
C SER A 66 31.54 31.31 23.50
N LYS A 67 31.88 32.14 22.51
CA LYS A 67 31.06 32.30 21.29
C LYS A 67 31.06 31.05 20.40
N TYR A 68 32.19 30.35 20.33
CA TYR A 68 32.28 29.08 19.60
C TYR A 68 31.41 28.00 20.25
N GLU A 69 31.48 27.86 21.58
CA GLU A 69 30.65 26.90 22.32
C GLU A 69 29.15 27.18 22.14
N ALA A 70 28.73 28.44 22.21
CA ALA A 70 27.35 28.83 21.96
C ALA A 70 26.90 28.47 20.54
N LEU A 71 27.72 28.74 19.52
CA LEU A 71 27.42 28.36 18.13
C LEU A 71 27.29 26.85 17.94
N VAL A 72 28.16 26.07 18.58
CA VAL A 72 28.13 24.60 18.53
C VAL A 72 26.85 24.07 19.17
N GLU A 73 26.42 24.63 20.30
CA GLU A 73 25.16 24.24 20.95
C GLU A 73 23.95 24.61 20.09
N ASP A 74 23.88 25.84 19.60
CA ASP A 74 22.78 26.30 18.73
C ASP A 74 22.67 25.41 17.49
N LEU A 75 23.80 25.09 16.84
CA LEU A 75 23.82 24.21 15.67
C LEU A 75 23.40 22.78 16.02
N ALA A 76 23.84 22.26 17.18
CA ALA A 76 23.45 20.94 17.63
C ALA A 76 21.94 20.85 17.91
N GLN A 77 21.36 21.91 18.48
CA GLN A 77 19.93 22.03 18.74
C GLN A 77 19.12 22.06 17.44
N GLU A 78 19.54 22.88 16.47
CA GLU A 78 18.87 23.00 15.16
C GLU A 78 18.99 21.73 14.29
N LEU A 79 19.92 20.81 14.62
CA LEU A 79 20.10 19.53 13.94
C LEU A 79 19.48 18.34 14.70
N GLN A 80 18.66 18.59 15.71
CA GLN A 80 17.95 17.52 16.42
C GLN A 80 16.86 16.90 15.54
N CYS A 81 16.77 15.58 15.58
CA CYS A 81 15.72 14.85 14.89
C CYS A 81 14.39 15.04 15.63
N GLY A 82 13.36 15.55 14.96
CA GLY A 82 12.03 15.77 15.54
C GLY A 82 11.30 14.50 16.02
N CYS A 83 11.80 13.30 15.71
CA CYS A 83 11.23 12.03 16.21
C CYS A 83 11.90 11.51 17.48
N CYS A 84 13.23 11.61 17.59
CA CYS A 84 13.99 11.00 18.68
C CYS A 84 14.72 12.00 19.57
N ALA A 85 14.60 13.31 19.28
CA ALA A 85 15.24 14.43 19.96
C ALA A 85 16.80 14.43 20.01
N GLY A 86 17.47 13.33 19.64
CA GLY A 86 18.92 13.29 19.46
C GLY A 86 19.39 13.94 18.16
N LEU A 87 20.68 14.30 18.10
CA LEU A 87 21.35 14.81 16.89
C LEU A 87 21.07 13.89 15.69
N VAL A 88 20.61 14.44 14.57
CA VAL A 88 20.16 13.64 13.43
C VAL A 88 21.26 12.73 12.87
N TYR A 89 20.91 11.47 12.58
CA TYR A 89 21.81 10.47 12.03
C TYR A 89 21.25 9.93 10.71
N ARG A 90 22.08 9.97 9.65
CA ARG A 90 21.68 9.69 8.25
C ARG A 90 20.42 10.49 7.88
N PRO A 91 20.51 11.84 7.81
CA PRO A 91 19.36 12.71 7.69
C PRO A 91 18.62 12.48 6.38
N VAL A 92 17.30 12.42 6.48
CA VAL A 92 16.37 12.38 5.36
C VAL A 92 15.42 13.58 5.45
N VAL A 93 14.93 14.05 4.30
CA VAL A 93 14.00 15.17 4.17
C VAL A 93 12.69 14.68 3.58
N VAL A 94 11.59 15.11 4.21
CA VAL A 94 10.22 14.79 3.81
C VAL A 94 9.71 15.82 2.80
N SER A 95 9.17 15.36 1.67
CA SER A 95 8.60 16.23 0.63
C SER A 95 7.07 16.22 0.67
N PRO A 96 6.39 17.38 0.55
CA PRO A 96 6.92 18.70 0.19
C PRO A 96 7.29 19.62 1.37
N CYS A 97 7.02 19.23 2.62
CA CYS A 97 7.16 20.12 3.78
C CYS A 97 8.60 20.42 4.23
N GLN A 98 9.59 19.70 3.70
CA GLN A 98 11.03 19.84 3.96
C GLN A 98 11.50 19.63 5.40
N HIS A 99 10.66 19.10 6.30
CA HIS A 99 11.12 18.66 7.62
C HIS A 99 12.10 17.49 7.48
N PHE A 100 13.10 17.43 8.36
CA PHE A 100 14.14 16.41 8.34
C PHE A 100 14.15 15.55 9.61
N PHE A 101 14.60 14.30 9.45
CA PHE A 101 14.66 13.31 10.53
C PHE A 101 15.81 12.32 10.30
N CYS A 102 16.05 11.43 11.26
CA CYS A 102 16.90 10.27 11.00
C CYS A 102 16.20 9.34 10.00
N GLY A 103 16.93 8.75 9.06
CA GLY A 103 16.35 7.78 8.13
C GLY A 103 15.66 6.61 8.85
N SER A 104 16.27 6.09 9.93
CA SER A 104 15.67 5.02 10.75
C SER A 104 14.36 5.44 11.42
N CYS A 105 14.28 6.67 11.95
CA CYS A 105 13.06 7.20 12.56
C CYS A 105 11.92 7.31 11.54
N CYS A 106 12.21 7.79 10.33
CA CYS A 106 11.21 7.79 9.26
C CYS A 106 10.76 6.38 8.87
N VAL A 107 11.66 5.39 8.85
CA VAL A 107 11.31 4.01 8.50
C VAL A 107 10.38 3.42 9.54
N LEU A 108 10.71 3.60 10.82
CA LEU A 108 9.84 3.15 11.90
C LEU A 108 8.48 3.83 11.87
N TRP A 109 8.44 5.14 11.62
CA TRP A 109 7.17 5.88 11.48
C TRP A 109 6.27 5.27 10.41
N ILE A 110 6.81 5.03 9.21
CA ILE A 110 6.05 4.44 8.10
C ILE A 110 5.64 3.01 8.40
N LYS A 111 6.55 2.18 8.96
CA LYS A 111 6.25 0.79 9.34
C LYS A 111 5.13 0.71 10.38
N ASN A 112 5.04 1.71 11.27
CA ASN A 112 4.00 1.80 12.30
C ASN A 112 2.72 2.48 11.80
N GLY A 113 2.51 2.60 10.49
CA GLY A 113 1.28 3.12 9.89
C GLY A 113 1.26 4.64 9.69
N GLY A 114 2.38 5.32 9.88
CA GLY A 114 2.52 6.75 9.60
C GLY A 114 2.36 7.07 8.12
N ALA A 115 1.35 7.88 7.78
CA ALA A 115 1.01 8.28 6.41
C ALA A 115 1.21 9.79 6.14
N ASN A 116 1.89 10.49 7.03
CA ASN A 116 2.15 11.93 6.94
C ASN A 116 3.50 12.30 7.57
N CYS A 117 3.90 13.57 7.52
CA CYS A 117 5.13 14.04 8.15
C CYS A 117 5.05 13.94 9.70
N PRO A 118 6.06 13.38 10.39
CA PRO A 118 6.07 13.31 11.85
C PRO A 118 6.00 14.67 12.57
N ALA A 119 6.52 15.73 11.95
CA ALA A 119 6.56 17.07 12.55
C ALA A 119 5.27 17.85 12.28
N CYS A 120 4.92 18.08 11.01
CA CYS A 120 3.79 18.94 10.67
C CYS A 120 2.48 18.20 10.42
N ARG A 121 2.50 16.86 10.37
CA ARG A 121 1.35 16.00 9.99
C ARG A 121 0.73 16.32 8.63
N GLY A 122 1.38 17.17 7.83
CA GLY A 122 0.94 17.53 6.49
C GLY A 122 1.12 16.38 5.49
N VAL A 123 0.35 16.45 4.41
CA VAL A 123 0.42 15.51 3.28
C VAL A 123 1.85 15.42 2.78
N SER A 124 2.39 14.20 2.75
CA SER A 124 3.78 13.94 2.41
C SER A 124 3.86 12.68 1.58
N ASN A 125 4.63 12.71 0.50
CA ASN A 125 4.62 11.65 -0.51
C ASN A 125 5.92 10.82 -0.50
N PHE A 126 7.05 11.50 -0.30
CA PHE A 126 8.37 10.91 -0.44
C PHE A 126 9.34 11.44 0.62
N VAL A 127 10.30 10.60 0.97
CA VAL A 127 11.39 10.92 1.89
C VAL A 127 12.70 10.57 1.20
N THR A 128 13.62 11.53 1.17
CA THR A 128 14.87 11.45 0.41
C THR A 128 16.08 11.76 1.28
N PRO A 129 17.22 11.09 1.09
CA PRO A 129 18.44 11.38 1.85
C PRO A 129 18.97 12.79 1.55
N SER A 130 19.41 13.50 2.59
CA SER A 130 19.95 14.86 2.45
C SER A 130 21.47 14.89 2.64
N ARG A 131 22.19 14.96 1.52
CA ARG A 131 23.65 15.14 1.53
C ARG A 131 24.09 16.45 2.19
N PRO A 132 23.42 17.61 1.97
CA PRO A 132 23.79 18.85 2.65
C PRO A 132 23.71 18.74 4.17
N LEU A 133 22.60 18.22 4.71
CA LEU A 133 22.45 18.04 6.15
C LEU A 133 23.49 17.06 6.72
N GLN A 134 23.78 15.97 6.01
CA GLN A 134 24.83 15.04 6.42
C GLN A 134 26.18 15.75 6.54
N LYS A 135 26.54 16.64 5.60
CA LYS A 135 27.81 17.37 5.66
C LYS A 135 27.88 18.35 6.82
N ILE A 136 26.77 18.98 7.19
CA ILE A 136 26.72 19.88 8.35
C ILE A 136 26.91 19.07 9.64
N VAL A 137 26.24 17.92 9.77
CA VAL A 137 26.43 17.01 10.90
C VAL A 137 27.87 16.51 10.98
N ASP A 138 28.49 16.13 9.85
CA ASP A 138 29.90 15.70 9.81
C ASP A 138 30.85 16.81 10.29
N VAL A 139 30.58 18.07 9.93
CA VAL A 139 31.37 19.23 10.39
C VAL A 139 31.23 19.41 11.90
N LEU A 140 29.99 19.38 12.41
CA LEU A 140 29.71 19.51 13.85
C LEU A 140 30.40 18.40 14.66
N LEU A 141 30.35 17.14 14.20
CA LEU A 141 30.96 16.02 14.91
C LEU A 141 32.50 16.04 14.88
N ARG A 142 33.11 16.65 13.85
CA ARG A 142 34.57 16.89 13.86
C ARG A 142 34.96 17.97 14.86
N ALA A 143 34.10 18.96 15.03
CA ALA A 143 34.29 20.07 15.95
C ALA A 143 34.03 19.66 17.41
N GLU A 144 33.03 18.81 17.65
CA GLU A 144 32.64 18.31 18.97
C GLU A 144 32.34 16.80 18.93
N PRO A 145 33.37 15.94 19.02
CA PRO A 145 33.21 14.50 18.91
C PRO A 145 32.37 13.87 20.03
N SER A 146 32.25 14.51 21.20
CA SER A 146 31.47 13.98 22.33
C SER A 146 29.97 13.85 22.05
N ARG A 147 29.46 14.56 21.03
CA ARG A 147 28.06 14.49 20.56
C ARG A 147 27.79 13.34 19.60
N THR A 148 28.79 12.51 19.29
CA THR A 148 28.62 11.32 18.46
C THR A 148 27.66 10.35 19.16
N ARG A 149 26.63 9.89 18.46
CA ARG A 149 25.75 8.83 18.95
C ARG A 149 26.55 7.59 19.33
N THR A 150 26.09 6.88 20.36
CA THR A 150 26.78 5.66 20.82
C THR A 150 26.84 4.63 19.69
N GLU A 151 27.85 3.75 19.73
CA GLU A 151 28.01 2.70 18.72
C GLU A 151 26.73 1.85 18.56
N ARG A 152 26.13 1.47 19.68
CA ARG A 152 24.90 0.68 19.71
C ARG A 152 23.73 1.37 19.00
N GLU A 153 23.54 2.67 19.22
CA GLU A 153 22.47 3.44 18.56
C GLU A 153 22.69 3.55 17.06
N ARG A 154 23.96 3.67 16.62
CA ARG A 154 24.31 3.71 15.20
C ARG A 154 24.05 2.37 14.53
N MET A 155 24.49 1.26 15.14
CA MET A 155 24.22 -0.09 14.63
C MET A 155 22.73 -0.35 14.49
N GLN A 156 21.93 -0.05 15.52
CA GLN A 156 20.48 -0.22 15.46
C GLN A 156 19.82 0.65 14.38
N ALA A 157 20.26 1.91 14.23
CA ALA A 157 19.74 2.77 13.18
C ALA A 157 20.08 2.26 11.77
N ASP A 158 21.26 1.65 11.61
CA ASP A 158 21.75 1.11 10.34
C ASP A 158 21.03 -0.16 9.90
N GLU A 159 20.65 -1.02 10.85
CA GLU A 159 19.81 -2.20 10.59
C GLU A 159 18.43 -1.81 10.04
N ILE A 160 17.89 -0.69 10.52
CA ILE A 160 16.56 -0.20 10.14
C ILE A 160 16.60 0.59 8.82
N TYR A 161 17.65 1.39 8.60
CA TYR A 161 17.78 2.26 7.44
C TYR A 161 19.17 2.22 6.82
N LYS A 162 19.21 1.76 5.56
CA LYS A 162 20.41 1.79 4.72
C LYS A 162 20.64 3.19 4.16
N ALA A 163 21.83 3.75 4.41
CA ALA A 163 22.22 5.08 3.95
C ALA A 163 22.02 5.25 2.43
N GLY A 164 21.42 6.38 2.03
CA GLY A 164 21.21 6.73 0.63
C GLY A 164 19.91 6.18 0.02
N SER A 165 19.16 5.36 0.75
CA SER A 165 17.86 4.87 0.29
C SER A 165 16.78 5.95 0.40
N SER A 166 15.99 6.13 -0.65
CA SER A 166 14.73 6.88 -0.62
C SER A 166 13.57 5.98 -0.23
N MET A 167 12.50 6.56 0.30
CA MET A 167 11.30 5.82 0.75
C MET A 167 10.02 6.61 0.46
N ARG A 168 8.94 5.88 0.24
CA ARG A 168 7.62 6.45 -0.07
C ARG A 168 6.75 6.42 1.18
N ILE A 169 6.08 7.53 1.48
CA ILE A 169 5.06 7.59 2.52
C ILE A 169 3.75 7.06 1.90
N PRO A 170 3.10 6.05 2.50
CA PRO A 170 1.80 5.58 2.06
C PRO A 170 0.79 6.73 2.08
N THR A 171 -0.12 6.77 1.12
CA THR A 171 -1.26 7.70 1.19
C THR A 171 -2.07 7.40 2.45
N PRO A 172 -2.55 8.42 3.19
CA PRO A 172 -3.46 8.21 4.31
C PRO A 172 -4.59 7.31 3.86
N ARG A 173 -4.85 6.22 4.61
CA ARG A 173 -6.10 5.49 4.45
C ARG A 173 -7.21 6.51 4.66
N GLU A 174 -8.11 6.64 3.70
CA GLU A 174 -9.36 7.35 3.94
C GLU A 174 -9.93 6.81 5.25
N ALA A 175 -10.33 7.70 6.15
CA ALA A 175 -11.02 7.26 7.36
C ALA A 175 -12.14 6.33 6.88
N SER A 176 -12.16 5.10 7.38
CA SER A 176 -13.28 4.21 7.10
C SER A 176 -14.53 5.02 7.41
N PRO A 177 -15.48 5.15 6.45
CA PRO A 177 -16.78 5.75 6.75
C PRO A 177 -17.26 5.18 8.08
N GLU A 178 -17.87 6.00 8.93
CA GLU A 178 -18.48 5.48 10.16
C GLU A 178 -19.24 4.21 9.79
N PRO A 179 -19.02 3.10 10.53
CA PRO A 179 -19.65 1.84 10.17
C PRO A 179 -21.14 2.13 10.05
N ASN A 180 -21.68 2.01 8.83
CA ASN A 180 -23.10 2.11 8.55
C ASN A 180 -23.75 0.89 9.21
N LEU A 181 -23.83 0.90 10.54
CA LEU A 181 -24.59 -0.04 11.32
C LEU A 181 -26.03 0.14 10.86
N ASN A 182 -26.50 -0.82 10.10
CA ASN A 182 -27.83 -0.79 9.53
C ASN A 182 -28.83 -0.81 10.70
N GLN A 183 -29.36 0.34 11.09
CA GLN A 183 -30.28 0.46 12.23
C GLN A 183 -31.59 -0.33 12.02
N ASN A 184 -31.89 -0.69 10.77
CA ASN A 184 -32.99 -1.55 10.37
C ASN A 184 -32.48 -2.57 9.36
N SER A 185 -32.39 -3.85 9.75
CA SER A 185 -31.82 -4.94 8.94
C SER A 185 -32.70 -5.38 7.79
N ASP A 186 -33.97 -5.01 7.80
CA ASP A 186 -34.98 -5.66 6.95
C ASP A 186 -35.12 -4.99 5.57
N TYR A 187 -34.52 -3.80 5.41
CA TYR A 187 -34.60 -3.00 4.19
C TYR A 187 -33.22 -2.74 3.56
N ALA A 188 -33.19 -2.70 2.23
CA ALA A 188 -31.99 -2.35 1.47
C ALA A 188 -31.62 -0.88 1.67
N ARG A 189 -30.33 -0.61 1.88
CA ARG A 189 -29.80 0.76 1.81
C ARG A 189 -29.37 1.13 0.39
N PRO A 190 -29.40 2.43 0.05
CA PRO A 190 -28.87 2.91 -1.22
C PRO A 190 -27.41 2.50 -1.41
N CYS A 191 -27.08 1.96 -2.60
CA CYS A 191 -25.70 1.70 -2.96
C CYS A 191 -24.94 3.01 -3.22
N PRO A 192 -23.59 3.00 -3.31
CA PRO A 192 -22.79 4.21 -3.53
C PRO A 192 -23.13 5.03 -4.80
N HIS A 193 -23.86 4.45 -5.76
CA HIS A 193 -24.30 5.11 -6.99
C HIS A 193 -25.77 5.58 -6.99
N CYS A 194 -26.55 5.26 -5.94
CA CYS A 194 -27.96 5.65 -5.87
C CYS A 194 -28.13 7.13 -5.56
N GLY A 195 -27.23 7.71 -4.77
CA GLY A 195 -27.32 9.11 -4.41
C GLY A 195 -27.31 10.01 -5.64
N PRO A 196 -28.15 11.07 -5.68
CA PRO A 196 -27.77 12.24 -6.46
C PRO A 196 -26.42 12.73 -5.90
N ASP A 197 -25.65 13.61 -6.52
CA ASP A 197 -24.38 14.10 -5.93
C ASP A 197 -23.31 13.04 -5.55
N ASN A 198 -23.48 11.77 -5.97
CA ASN A 198 -22.45 10.76 -5.73
C ASN A 198 -21.15 11.12 -6.49
N PRO A 199 -19.97 10.79 -5.94
CA PRO A 199 -18.69 11.24 -6.48
C PRO A 199 -18.25 10.47 -7.74
N TYR A 200 -18.98 9.45 -8.18
CA TYR A 200 -18.54 8.49 -9.20
C TYR A 200 -18.97 8.86 -10.63
N GLY A 201 -19.75 9.94 -10.81
CA GLY A 201 -20.17 10.42 -12.13
C GLY A 201 -21.11 9.47 -12.89
N TRP A 202 -21.59 8.40 -12.25
CA TRP A 202 -22.57 7.46 -12.78
C TRP A 202 -23.66 7.20 -11.72
N ARG A 203 -24.90 7.09 -12.16
CA ARG A 203 -26.08 6.92 -11.29
C ARG A 203 -26.86 5.68 -11.65
N CYS A 204 -27.41 5.03 -10.64
CA CYS A 204 -28.34 3.93 -10.85
C CYS A 204 -29.54 4.40 -11.69
N PRO A 205 -29.95 3.65 -12.74
CA PRO A 205 -31.18 3.94 -13.47
C PRO A 205 -32.43 3.90 -12.59
N GLN A 206 -32.41 3.01 -11.58
CA GLN A 206 -33.43 2.89 -10.54
C GLN A 206 -32.73 2.99 -9.18
N PRO A 207 -32.57 4.18 -8.60
CA PRO A 207 -31.99 4.35 -7.27
C PRO A 207 -32.84 3.65 -6.20
N ILE A 208 -32.19 3.01 -5.24
CA ILE A 208 -32.86 2.45 -4.06
C ILE A 208 -33.23 3.62 -3.13
N VAL A 209 -34.47 3.64 -2.68
CA VAL A 209 -34.98 4.62 -1.71
C VAL A 209 -34.60 4.17 -0.30
N ASP A 210 -33.98 5.04 0.49
CA ASP A 210 -33.62 4.72 1.88
C ASP A 210 -34.90 4.71 2.75
N PHE A 211 -35.05 3.68 3.59
CA PHE A 211 -36.17 3.55 4.52
C PHE A 211 -36.37 4.79 5.41
N SER A 212 -35.29 5.48 5.79
CA SER A 212 -35.37 6.71 6.59
C SER A 212 -35.95 7.90 5.83
N VAL A 213 -35.92 7.87 4.50
CA VAL A 213 -36.45 8.93 3.63
C VAL A 213 -37.91 8.66 3.28
N ASP A 214 -38.22 7.44 2.84
CA ASP A 214 -39.58 7.02 2.52
C ASP A 214 -39.75 5.51 2.80
N PRO A 215 -40.35 5.14 3.94
CA PRO A 215 -40.62 3.75 4.30
C PRO A 215 -41.55 3.00 3.33
N GLU A 216 -42.45 3.69 2.63
CA GLU A 216 -43.44 3.04 1.76
C GLU A 216 -42.84 2.57 0.44
N GLN A 217 -41.77 3.23 -0.02
CA GLN A 217 -41.04 2.89 -1.25
C GLN A 217 -39.71 2.17 -1.00
N ALA A 218 -39.36 1.90 0.26
CA ALA A 218 -38.15 1.19 0.63
C ALA A 218 -38.21 -0.27 0.16
N TRP A 219 -37.08 -0.81 -0.28
CA TRP A 219 -37.00 -2.19 -0.76
C TRP A 219 -36.77 -3.17 0.39
N HIS A 220 -37.66 -4.15 0.55
CA HIS A 220 -37.55 -5.18 1.58
C HIS A 220 -36.57 -6.28 1.15
N LEU A 221 -35.70 -6.74 2.05
CA LEU A 221 -34.67 -7.72 1.69
C LEU A 221 -35.21 -9.12 1.40
N ASP A 222 -36.39 -9.47 1.92
CA ASP A 222 -37.08 -10.72 1.58
C ASP A 222 -37.49 -10.79 0.10
N ASP A 223 -37.60 -9.65 -0.59
CA ASP A 223 -37.87 -9.58 -2.03
C ASP A 223 -36.60 -9.83 -2.87
N GLY A 224 -35.47 -10.13 -2.22
CA GLY A 224 -34.18 -10.35 -2.84
C GLY A 224 -33.43 -9.05 -3.13
N ALA A 225 -32.50 -9.11 -4.08
CA ALA A 225 -31.71 -7.93 -4.47
C ALA A 225 -32.57 -6.94 -5.27
N PRO A 226 -32.48 -5.62 -4.99
CA PRO A 226 -33.18 -4.61 -5.78
C PRO A 226 -32.84 -4.68 -7.29
N PRO A 227 -33.76 -4.33 -8.19
CA PRO A 227 -33.51 -4.33 -9.63
C PRO A 227 -32.24 -3.55 -10.01
N GLY A 228 -31.41 -4.13 -10.87
CA GLY A 228 -30.14 -3.53 -11.29
C GLY A 228 -29.04 -3.53 -10.22
N HIS A 229 -29.27 -4.17 -9.07
CA HIS A 229 -28.32 -4.28 -7.97
C HIS A 229 -27.99 -5.74 -7.64
N ALA A 230 -26.86 -5.92 -6.97
CA ALA A 230 -26.43 -7.20 -6.40
C ALA A 230 -25.59 -6.93 -5.15
N TYR A 231 -25.20 -7.98 -4.44
CA TYR A 231 -24.27 -7.88 -3.33
C TYR A 231 -22.83 -8.15 -3.81
N CYS A 232 -21.89 -7.34 -3.33
CA CYS A 232 -20.48 -7.49 -3.65
C CYS A 232 -19.90 -8.76 -3.02
N GLY A 233 -19.25 -9.62 -3.80
CA GLY A 233 -18.67 -10.87 -3.28
C GLY A 233 -17.56 -10.73 -2.24
N ASN A 234 -17.04 -9.53 -1.98
CA ASN A 234 -16.00 -9.31 -0.97
C ASN A 234 -16.47 -8.47 0.24
N CYS A 235 -17.16 -7.35 0.00
CA CYS A 235 -17.60 -6.48 1.11
C CYS A 235 -19.07 -6.66 1.47
N GLU A 236 -19.82 -7.49 0.72
CA GLU A 236 -21.23 -7.82 0.94
C GLU A 236 -22.19 -6.62 0.93
N MET A 237 -21.71 -5.43 0.55
CA MET A 237 -22.54 -4.26 0.33
C MET A 237 -23.22 -4.30 -1.04
N LEU A 238 -24.41 -3.70 -1.12
CA LEU A 238 -25.11 -3.49 -2.38
C LEU A 238 -24.24 -2.70 -3.36
N LEU A 239 -24.23 -3.17 -4.61
CA LEU A 239 -23.57 -2.54 -5.74
C LEU A 239 -24.56 -2.37 -6.88
N ALA A 240 -24.24 -1.49 -7.82
CA ALA A 240 -24.99 -1.35 -9.06
C ALA A 240 -24.35 -2.20 -10.17
N LEU A 241 -25.12 -3.10 -10.77
CA LEU A 241 -24.62 -4.02 -11.80
C LEU A 241 -24.13 -3.28 -13.06
N GLY A 242 -24.76 -2.16 -13.40
CA GLY A 242 -24.42 -1.36 -14.58
C GLY A 242 -23.32 -0.31 -14.35
N ALA A 243 -22.78 -0.17 -13.14
CA ALA A 243 -21.76 0.84 -12.87
C ALA A 243 -20.43 0.51 -13.58
N PRO A 244 -19.71 1.51 -14.16
CA PRO A 244 -18.46 1.27 -14.87
C PRO A 244 -17.35 0.61 -14.03
N VAL A 245 -17.38 0.81 -12.71
CA VAL A 245 -16.43 0.23 -11.76
C VAL A 245 -16.79 -1.20 -11.34
N THR A 246 -18.03 -1.63 -11.58
CA THR A 246 -18.47 -2.98 -11.23
C THR A 246 -17.80 -4.00 -12.15
N THR A 247 -17.31 -5.08 -11.56
CA THR A 247 -16.69 -6.19 -12.28
C THR A 247 -17.38 -7.50 -11.91
N LYS A 248 -17.53 -8.40 -12.86
CA LYS A 248 -18.11 -9.75 -12.65
C LYS A 248 -17.00 -10.80 -12.86
N CYS A 249 -16.99 -11.82 -12.02
CA CYS A 249 -16.14 -13.00 -12.23
C CYS A 249 -16.77 -13.88 -13.32
N ASP A 250 -16.00 -14.27 -14.35
CA ASP A 250 -16.52 -15.10 -15.43
C ASP A 250 -16.68 -16.57 -15.02
N PHE A 251 -16.24 -16.96 -13.81
CA PHE A 251 -16.27 -18.33 -13.29
C PHE A 251 -17.45 -18.52 -12.34
N CYS A 252 -17.42 -17.90 -11.15
CA CYS A 252 -18.51 -17.97 -10.17
C CYS A 252 -19.67 -17.01 -10.43
N GLN A 253 -19.60 -16.16 -11.47
CA GLN A 253 -20.63 -15.15 -11.82
C GLN A 253 -20.94 -14.09 -10.74
N VAL A 254 -20.22 -14.07 -9.62
CA VAL A 254 -20.39 -13.06 -8.57
C VAL A 254 -19.83 -11.71 -9.03
N SER A 255 -20.52 -10.64 -8.64
CA SER A 255 -20.16 -9.25 -8.95
C SER A 255 -19.43 -8.57 -7.79
N PHE A 256 -18.58 -7.59 -8.13
CA PHE A 256 -17.74 -6.86 -7.18
C PHE A 256 -17.79 -5.36 -7.48
N CYS A 257 -17.93 -4.54 -6.42
CA CYS A 257 -18.27 -3.12 -6.56
C CYS A 257 -17.15 -2.22 -7.09
N GLY A 258 -15.89 -2.65 -7.03
CA GLY A 258 -14.74 -1.81 -7.41
C GLY A 258 -14.41 -0.68 -6.42
N ILE A 259 -15.17 -0.51 -5.33
CA ILE A 259 -15.12 0.68 -4.47
C ILE A 259 -14.54 0.39 -3.08
N ASN A 260 -15.22 -0.43 -2.28
CA ASN A 260 -15.04 -0.42 -0.82
C ASN A 260 -13.68 -0.95 -0.34
N VAL A 261 -13.19 -2.04 -0.94
CA VAL A 261 -11.90 -2.64 -0.57
C VAL A 261 -11.00 -2.69 -1.79
N GLN A 262 -10.09 -1.71 -1.87
CA GLN A 262 -9.13 -1.60 -2.97
C GLN A 262 -8.38 -2.91 -3.19
N GLY A 263 -8.39 -3.39 -4.44
CA GLY A 263 -7.75 -4.64 -4.85
C GLY A 263 -8.45 -5.94 -4.42
N ARG A 264 -9.53 -5.88 -3.62
CA ARG A 264 -10.32 -7.07 -3.23
C ARG A 264 -11.75 -7.05 -3.73
N CYS A 265 -12.38 -5.88 -3.80
CA CYS A 265 -13.70 -5.70 -4.42
C CYS A 265 -13.58 -5.66 -5.95
N THR A 266 -12.90 -6.63 -6.57
CA THR A 266 -12.77 -6.68 -8.03
C THR A 266 -12.55 -8.10 -8.55
N ALA A 267 -13.21 -8.42 -9.66
CA ALA A 267 -12.79 -9.49 -10.56
C ALA A 267 -11.81 -8.91 -11.60
N SER A 268 -10.54 -9.26 -11.46
CA SER A 268 -9.45 -8.76 -12.31
C SER A 268 -9.26 -9.64 -13.54
N ALA A 269 -8.53 -9.14 -14.54
CA ALA A 269 -8.16 -9.96 -15.70
C ALA A 269 -7.32 -11.17 -15.25
N LEU A 270 -7.55 -12.33 -15.90
CA LEU A 270 -6.88 -13.61 -15.60
C LEU A 270 -5.36 -13.45 -15.40
N ALA A 271 -4.67 -12.78 -16.34
CA ALA A 271 -3.22 -12.60 -16.28
C ALA A 271 -2.72 -11.74 -15.12
N SER A 272 -3.60 -10.93 -14.51
CA SER A 272 -3.26 -9.96 -13.48
C SER A 272 -3.68 -10.38 -12.07
N GLN A 273 -4.56 -11.38 -11.94
CA GLN A 273 -5.14 -11.75 -10.65
C GLN A 273 -4.11 -12.41 -9.72
N HIS A 274 -4.41 -12.36 -8.43
CA HIS A 274 -3.71 -13.06 -7.35
C HIS A 274 -4.68 -14.01 -6.64
N PRO A 275 -4.29 -15.28 -6.41
CA PRO A 275 -5.05 -16.17 -5.57
C PRO A 275 -5.31 -15.59 -4.16
N HIS A 276 -6.43 -15.95 -3.56
CA HIS A 276 -6.76 -15.64 -2.18
C HIS A 276 -5.84 -16.42 -1.22
N ASN A 277 -5.31 -15.74 -0.19
CA ASN A 277 -4.42 -16.32 0.84
C ASN A 277 -3.24 -17.16 0.29
N MET A 278 -2.66 -16.77 -0.85
CA MET A 278 -1.41 -17.36 -1.36
C MET A 278 -0.50 -16.23 -1.87
N ASN A 279 -0.01 -15.41 -0.96
CA ASN A 279 0.85 -14.26 -1.29
C ASN A 279 2.31 -14.68 -1.47
N ASP A 280 2.76 -15.65 -0.67
CA ASP A 280 4.12 -16.18 -0.68
C ASP A 280 4.14 -17.69 -0.34
N VAL A 281 5.34 -18.26 -0.21
CA VAL A 281 5.52 -19.69 0.09
C VAL A 281 5.08 -20.04 1.51
N SER A 282 5.14 -19.11 2.47
CA SER A 282 4.67 -19.35 3.84
C SER A 282 3.17 -19.60 3.90
N ASP A 283 2.39 -18.91 3.06
CA ASP A 283 0.96 -19.18 2.92
C ASP A 283 0.69 -20.59 2.35
N LEU A 284 1.50 -21.07 1.40
CA LEU A 284 1.36 -22.43 0.84
C LEU A 284 1.69 -23.52 1.87
N ILE A 285 2.72 -23.30 2.71
CA ILE A 285 3.10 -24.21 3.80
C ILE A 285 1.92 -24.42 4.78
N GLN A 286 1.10 -23.39 5.00
CA GLN A 286 0.00 -23.43 5.96
C GLN A 286 -1.32 -23.95 5.36
N SER A 287 -1.40 -24.15 4.05
CA SER A 287 -2.62 -24.54 3.36
C SER A 287 -2.76 -26.07 3.32
N SER A 288 -3.75 -26.62 4.03
CA SER A 288 -4.08 -28.06 3.94
C SER A 288 -4.49 -28.48 2.53
N GLU A 289 -5.18 -27.60 1.81
CA GLU A 289 -5.63 -27.83 0.43
C GLU A 289 -4.45 -28.08 -0.52
N VAL A 290 -3.31 -27.41 -0.30
CA VAL A 290 -2.08 -27.68 -1.05
C VAL A 290 -1.62 -29.12 -0.84
N TYR A 291 -1.64 -29.63 0.40
CA TYR A 291 -1.27 -31.02 0.67
C TYR A 291 -2.28 -32.01 0.08
N GLU A 292 -3.58 -31.68 0.09
CA GLU A 292 -4.63 -32.48 -0.52
C GLU A 292 -4.45 -32.62 -2.05
N CYS A 293 -3.93 -31.59 -2.73
CA CYS A 293 -3.61 -31.65 -4.16
C CYS A 293 -2.59 -32.76 -4.51
N PHE A 294 -1.80 -33.20 -3.52
CA PHE A 294 -0.81 -34.27 -3.64
C PHE A 294 -1.22 -35.53 -2.87
N GLU A 295 -2.52 -35.74 -2.64
CA GLU A 295 -3.06 -36.90 -1.90
C GLU A 295 -2.44 -37.06 -0.49
N ASN A 296 -2.05 -35.94 0.11
CA ASN A 296 -1.31 -35.84 1.37
C ASN A 296 0.08 -36.50 1.34
N ASN A 297 0.73 -36.54 0.18
CA ASN A 297 2.14 -36.90 0.05
C ASN A 297 3.02 -35.72 0.50
N HIS A 298 3.27 -35.65 1.81
CA HIS A 298 4.07 -34.57 2.40
C HIS A 298 5.47 -34.48 1.80
N VAL A 299 6.10 -35.61 1.44
CA VAL A 299 7.45 -35.60 0.86
C VAL A 299 7.48 -34.85 -0.47
N GLU A 300 6.52 -35.09 -1.36
CA GLU A 300 6.45 -34.37 -2.64
C GLU A 300 6.12 -32.89 -2.45
N VAL A 301 5.27 -32.55 -1.48
CA VAL A 301 4.93 -31.16 -1.16
C VAL A 301 6.16 -30.42 -0.63
N GLU A 302 6.92 -31.00 0.30
CA GLU A 302 8.14 -30.38 0.85
C GLU A 302 9.18 -30.16 -0.26
N ILE A 303 9.38 -31.15 -1.15
CA ILE A 303 10.28 -30.99 -2.31
C ILE A 303 9.84 -29.82 -3.20
N MET A 304 8.53 -29.71 -3.48
CA MET A 304 7.99 -28.60 -4.25
C MET A 304 8.24 -27.26 -3.54
N LEU A 305 7.93 -27.15 -2.25
CA LEU A 305 8.07 -25.91 -1.47
C LEU A 305 9.54 -25.45 -1.38
N ASP A 306 10.49 -26.37 -1.22
CA ASP A 306 11.92 -26.10 -1.26
C ASP A 306 12.37 -25.59 -2.64
N TYR A 307 11.86 -26.19 -3.71
CA TYR A 307 12.10 -25.74 -5.07
C TYR A 307 11.57 -24.32 -5.30
N LEU A 308 10.34 -24.04 -4.88
CA LEU A 308 9.73 -22.70 -4.97
C LEU A 308 10.58 -21.65 -4.24
N SER A 309 11.03 -21.97 -3.02
CA SER A 309 11.86 -21.08 -2.20
C SER A 309 13.22 -20.81 -2.83
N THR A 310 13.90 -21.86 -3.30
CA THR A 310 15.23 -21.75 -3.93
C THR A 310 15.20 -20.95 -5.23
N ARG A 311 14.12 -21.11 -6.01
CA ARG A 311 13.96 -20.45 -7.31
C ARG A 311 13.21 -19.11 -7.23
N GLN A 312 12.75 -18.73 -6.04
CA GLN A 312 11.93 -17.53 -5.81
C GLN A 312 10.66 -17.51 -6.68
N ILE A 313 10.06 -18.68 -6.90
CA ILE A 313 8.80 -18.80 -7.62
C ILE A 313 7.66 -18.44 -6.67
N THR A 314 6.81 -17.50 -7.08
CA THR A 314 5.68 -17.03 -6.26
C THR A 314 4.40 -17.78 -6.61
N PRO A 315 3.42 -17.90 -5.68
CA PRO A 315 2.13 -18.52 -5.99
C PRO A 315 1.40 -17.85 -7.15
N ARG A 316 1.56 -16.53 -7.31
CA ARG A 316 1.04 -15.78 -8.46
C ARG A 316 1.65 -16.26 -9.78
N GLN A 317 2.95 -16.59 -9.79
CA GLN A 317 3.60 -17.13 -10.98
C GLN A 317 3.05 -18.52 -11.33
N ILE A 318 2.89 -19.39 -10.33
CA ILE A 318 2.27 -20.72 -10.50
C ILE A 318 0.88 -20.60 -11.12
N TYR A 319 0.04 -19.75 -10.54
CA TYR A 319 -1.29 -19.44 -11.05
C TYR A 319 -1.26 -18.98 -12.52
N ARG A 320 -0.36 -18.06 -12.88
CA ARG A 320 -0.23 -17.57 -14.25
C ARG A 320 0.21 -18.66 -15.22
N ASP A 321 1.14 -19.52 -14.81
CA ASP A 321 1.61 -20.65 -15.63
C ASP A 321 0.47 -21.66 -15.86
N ILE A 322 -0.33 -21.94 -14.83
CA ILE A 322 -1.53 -22.81 -14.94
C ILE A 322 -2.55 -22.20 -15.88
N VAL A 323 -2.88 -20.91 -15.72
CA VAL A 323 -3.81 -20.19 -16.60
C VAL A 323 -3.33 -20.23 -18.05
N GLN A 324 -2.05 -19.95 -18.30
CA GLN A 324 -1.46 -19.98 -19.64
C GLN A 324 -1.51 -21.38 -20.24
N TYR A 325 -1.21 -22.42 -19.44
CA TYR A 325 -1.33 -23.80 -19.86
C TYR A 325 -2.77 -24.14 -20.23
N LEU A 326 -3.75 -23.85 -19.36
CA LEU A 326 -5.17 -24.11 -19.61
C LEU A 326 -5.66 -23.40 -20.88
N GLN A 327 -5.30 -22.13 -21.08
CA GLN A 327 -5.65 -21.38 -22.29
C GLN A 327 -5.06 -21.95 -23.57
N SER A 328 -3.95 -22.69 -23.49
CA SER A 328 -3.34 -23.39 -24.62
C SER A 328 -4.01 -24.74 -24.94
N GLN A 329 -4.79 -25.29 -24.01
CA GLN A 329 -5.47 -26.58 -24.20
C GLN A 329 -6.77 -26.40 -25.01
N PRO A 330 -7.16 -27.39 -25.83
CA PRO A 330 -8.37 -27.30 -26.66
C PRO A 330 -9.66 -27.14 -25.85
N ASN A 331 -9.68 -27.67 -24.62
CA ASN A 331 -10.84 -27.60 -23.73
C ASN A 331 -10.78 -26.40 -22.76
N GLY A 332 -9.71 -25.60 -22.77
CA GLY A 332 -9.59 -24.41 -21.92
C GLY A 332 -9.86 -24.70 -20.44
N PHE A 333 -10.74 -23.89 -19.85
CA PHE A 333 -11.22 -24.02 -18.47
C PHE A 333 -12.43 -24.96 -18.31
N ARG A 334 -12.94 -25.55 -19.40
CA ARG A 334 -14.18 -26.34 -19.37
C ARG A 334 -14.16 -27.47 -18.33
N PRO A 335 -13.07 -28.25 -18.15
CA PRO A 335 -13.03 -29.29 -17.13
C PRO A 335 -13.24 -28.78 -15.69
N LEU A 336 -12.79 -27.56 -15.38
CA LEU A 336 -12.96 -26.95 -14.05
C LEU A 336 -14.40 -26.45 -13.85
N ILE A 337 -15.03 -25.99 -14.93
CA ILE A 337 -16.42 -25.50 -14.90
C ILE A 337 -17.39 -26.69 -14.76
N GLU A 338 -17.15 -27.77 -15.51
CA GLU A 338 -17.97 -28.99 -15.46
C GLU A 338 -17.82 -29.78 -14.16
N SER A 339 -16.78 -29.51 -13.35
CA SER A 339 -16.59 -30.12 -12.03
C SER A 339 -17.25 -29.35 -10.89
N ASP A 340 -18.12 -28.38 -11.20
CA ASP A 340 -18.81 -27.52 -10.23
C ASP A 340 -17.87 -26.81 -9.23
N LEU A 341 -16.63 -26.55 -9.63
CA LEU A 341 -15.58 -26.00 -8.75
C LEU A 341 -15.87 -24.57 -8.29
N PHE A 342 -16.72 -23.84 -9.01
CA PHE A 342 -16.95 -22.40 -8.80
C PHE A 342 -18.33 -22.08 -8.21
N VAL A 343 -18.99 -23.06 -7.61
CA VAL A 343 -20.28 -22.91 -6.93
C VAL A 343 -20.06 -22.42 -5.50
N ASP A 344 -20.94 -21.55 -5.00
CA ASP A 344 -20.94 -21.05 -3.61
C ASP A 344 -19.61 -20.47 -3.11
N MET A 345 -18.78 -19.93 -4.02
CA MET A 345 -17.48 -19.34 -3.70
C MET A 345 -17.57 -18.11 -2.79
N HIS A 346 -18.75 -17.51 -2.69
CA HIS A 346 -19.02 -16.31 -1.91
C HIS A 346 -20.37 -16.45 -1.20
N SER A 347 -20.52 -15.76 -0.08
CA SER A 347 -21.75 -15.65 0.73
C SER A 347 -22.93 -14.93 0.03
N VAL A 348 -22.76 -14.52 -1.23
CA VAL A 348 -23.72 -13.73 -2.00
C VAL A 348 -24.18 -14.48 -3.24
N ALA A 349 -25.41 -14.18 -3.67
CA ALA A 349 -25.96 -14.79 -4.88
C ALA A 349 -25.10 -14.53 -6.12
N ALA A 350 -24.82 -15.59 -6.87
CA ALA A 350 -24.18 -15.53 -8.16
C ALA A 350 -25.12 -14.94 -9.23
N GLY A 351 -24.55 -14.25 -10.23
CA GLY A 351 -25.29 -13.86 -11.42
C GLY A 351 -25.54 -15.04 -12.37
N ILE A 352 -26.27 -14.78 -13.44
CA ILE A 352 -26.51 -15.78 -14.50
C ILE A 352 -25.29 -15.85 -15.43
N ASP A 353 -24.87 -17.08 -15.78
CA ASP A 353 -23.91 -17.33 -16.86
C ASP A 353 -24.65 -17.51 -18.19
N ASP A 354 -24.82 -16.41 -18.92
CA ASP A 354 -25.61 -16.40 -20.17
C ASP A 354 -24.96 -17.25 -21.29
N ASN A 355 -23.65 -17.51 -21.20
CA ASN A 355 -22.93 -18.31 -22.19
C ASN A 355 -21.78 -19.10 -21.55
N PRO A 356 -22.02 -20.35 -21.13
CA PRO A 356 -21.00 -21.21 -20.53
C PRO A 356 -19.76 -21.47 -21.42
N ASN A 357 -19.90 -21.29 -22.74
CA ASN A 357 -18.84 -21.49 -23.71
C ASN A 357 -18.08 -20.20 -24.06
N ALA A 358 -18.44 -19.05 -23.47
CA ALA A 358 -17.74 -17.80 -23.71
C ALA A 358 -16.28 -17.86 -23.22
N PRO A 359 -15.34 -17.19 -23.91
CA PRO A 359 -13.98 -17.03 -23.39
C PRO A 359 -13.98 -16.37 -22.02
N ARG A 360 -13.37 -17.05 -21.03
CA ARG A 360 -13.20 -16.50 -19.68
C ARG A 360 -12.04 -15.50 -19.70
N SER A 361 -12.25 -14.34 -19.10
CA SER A 361 -11.34 -13.19 -19.16
C SER A 361 -11.05 -12.57 -17.80
N ARG A 362 -12.04 -12.58 -16.89
CA ARG A 362 -11.96 -12.05 -15.53
C ARG A 362 -12.26 -13.11 -14.51
N VAL A 363 -11.59 -13.00 -13.37
CA VAL A 363 -11.66 -13.98 -12.28
C VAL A 363 -11.50 -13.28 -10.94
N CYS A 364 -12.26 -13.71 -9.93
CA CYS A 364 -12.08 -13.24 -8.57
C CYS A 364 -10.90 -13.97 -7.90
N ARG A 365 -10.50 -13.52 -6.71
CA ARG A 365 -9.38 -14.13 -5.98
C ARG A 365 -9.66 -15.57 -5.54
N HIS A 366 -10.91 -15.87 -5.18
CA HIS A 366 -11.32 -17.21 -4.72
C HIS A 366 -11.29 -18.20 -5.88
N CYS A 367 -11.92 -17.88 -7.02
CA CYS A 367 -11.83 -18.73 -8.21
C CYS A 367 -10.38 -18.86 -8.73
N ALA A 368 -9.54 -17.83 -8.56
CA ALA A 368 -8.11 -17.96 -8.90
C ALA A 368 -7.38 -18.95 -7.98
N THR A 369 -7.75 -19.04 -6.71
CA THR A 369 -7.26 -20.08 -5.79
C THR A 369 -7.68 -21.46 -6.27
N GLU A 370 -8.96 -21.67 -6.60
CA GLU A 370 -9.45 -22.95 -7.13
C GLU A 370 -8.73 -23.38 -8.41
N VAL A 371 -8.51 -22.46 -9.36
CA VAL A 371 -7.72 -22.73 -10.56
C VAL A 371 -6.28 -23.14 -10.21
N THR A 372 -5.70 -22.50 -9.19
CA THR A 372 -4.34 -22.81 -8.74
C THR A 372 -4.27 -24.20 -8.12
N LEU A 373 -5.14 -24.50 -7.16
CA LEU A 373 -5.20 -25.80 -6.48
C LEU A 373 -5.44 -26.94 -7.48
N TRP A 374 -6.45 -26.79 -8.35
CA TRP A 374 -6.77 -27.78 -9.38
C TRP A 374 -5.58 -28.09 -10.30
N GLY A 375 -4.81 -27.07 -10.68
CA GLY A 375 -3.68 -27.22 -11.60
C GLY A 375 -2.34 -27.50 -10.95
N LEU A 376 -2.23 -27.44 -9.62
CA LEU A 376 -0.95 -27.38 -8.90
C LEU A 376 -0.09 -28.62 -9.12
N ARG A 377 -0.67 -29.81 -8.95
CA ARG A 377 0.03 -31.09 -9.12
C ARG A 377 0.54 -31.27 -10.54
N GLU A 378 -0.31 -31.03 -11.53
CA GLU A 378 0.06 -31.15 -12.95
C GLU A 378 1.09 -30.09 -13.36
N TRP A 379 1.00 -28.88 -12.80
CA TRP A 379 2.04 -27.86 -12.97
C TRP A 379 3.36 -28.34 -12.39
N TRP A 380 3.36 -28.93 -11.19
CA TRP A 380 4.57 -29.45 -10.56
C TRP A 380 5.23 -30.55 -11.38
N ILE A 381 4.46 -31.52 -11.89
CA ILE A 381 4.97 -32.60 -12.76
C ILE A 381 5.69 -32.03 -13.98
N ARG A 382 5.10 -31.03 -14.66
CA ARG A 382 5.72 -30.34 -15.80
C ARG A 382 6.98 -29.55 -15.39
N GLU A 383 6.95 -28.93 -14.22
CA GLU A 383 8.08 -28.14 -13.71
C GLU A 383 9.30 -29.02 -13.43
N ARG A 384 9.09 -30.22 -12.85
CA ARG A 384 10.14 -31.23 -12.61
C ARG A 384 10.86 -31.63 -13.88
N GLN A 385 10.14 -31.74 -15.00
CA GLN A 385 10.69 -32.16 -16.30
C GLN A 385 11.64 -31.13 -16.92
N LYS A 386 11.71 -29.89 -16.39
CA LYS A 386 12.66 -28.87 -16.86
C LYS A 386 14.11 -29.13 -16.45
N GLY A 387 14.35 -30.13 -15.59
CA GLY A 387 15.71 -30.57 -15.23
C GLY A 387 16.44 -29.65 -14.24
N HIS A 388 15.70 -28.88 -13.44
CA HIS A 388 16.26 -27.96 -12.45
C HIS A 388 16.39 -28.56 -11.03
N LEU A 389 15.90 -29.79 -10.83
CA LEU A 389 15.97 -30.51 -9.56
C LEU A 389 17.22 -31.39 -9.48
N ASP A 390 17.65 -31.70 -8.25
CA ASP A 390 18.76 -32.62 -7.99
C ASP A 390 18.43 -34.01 -8.57
N ALA A 391 19.46 -34.66 -9.15
CA ALA A 391 19.40 -36.03 -9.66
C ALA A 391 18.91 -37.02 -8.59
N ALA A 392 19.22 -36.79 -7.31
CA ALA A 392 18.74 -37.61 -6.19
C ALA A 392 17.21 -37.58 -6.05
N ILE A 393 16.54 -36.51 -6.48
CA ILE A 393 15.08 -36.34 -6.45
C ILE A 393 14.48 -36.86 -7.74
N THR A 394 15.05 -36.51 -8.90
CA THR A 394 14.51 -36.92 -10.21
C THR A 394 14.68 -38.40 -10.51
N ASN A 395 15.65 -39.08 -9.88
CA ASN A 395 15.91 -40.51 -10.07
C ASN A 395 15.23 -41.40 -9.02
N ARG A 396 14.35 -40.85 -8.16
CA ARG A 396 13.58 -41.69 -7.23
C ARG A 396 12.66 -42.62 -8.06
N PRO A 397 12.65 -43.94 -7.80
CA PRO A 397 11.88 -44.88 -8.59
C PRO A 397 10.38 -44.69 -8.32
N ASP A 398 9.59 -44.50 -9.38
CA ASP A 398 8.14 -44.34 -9.31
C ASP A 398 7.51 -45.50 -8.52
N CYS A 399 6.55 -45.17 -7.65
CA CYS A 399 5.80 -46.17 -6.92
C CYS A 399 4.96 -47.03 -7.87
N GLU A 400 5.04 -48.37 -7.75
CA GLU A 400 4.22 -49.30 -8.55
C GLU A 400 2.71 -49.06 -8.36
N GLN A 401 2.31 -48.53 -7.20
CA GLN A 401 0.91 -48.19 -6.88
C GLN A 401 0.54 -46.75 -7.24
N GLY A 402 1.51 -45.94 -7.68
CA GLY A 402 1.33 -44.54 -8.06
C GLY A 402 0.52 -43.74 -7.04
N THR A 403 -0.45 -42.97 -7.54
CA THR A 403 -1.33 -42.13 -6.72
C THR A 403 -2.21 -42.89 -5.74
N LEU A 404 -2.42 -44.20 -5.95
CA LEU A 404 -3.25 -45.03 -5.08
C LEU A 404 -2.47 -45.63 -3.91
N CYS A 405 -1.16 -45.34 -3.79
CA CYS A 405 -0.32 -45.87 -2.74
C CYS A 405 -0.76 -45.35 -1.37
N SER A 406 -1.22 -46.22 -0.47
CA SER A 406 -1.59 -45.81 0.90
C SER A 406 -0.38 -45.43 1.76
N GLN A 407 0.81 -45.92 1.41
CA GLN A 407 2.07 -45.70 2.15
C GLN A 407 2.69 -44.32 1.85
N GLN A 408 2.24 -43.61 0.81
CA GLN A 408 2.76 -42.28 0.46
C GLN A 408 2.42 -41.21 1.51
N LYS A 409 1.48 -41.51 2.41
CA LYS A 409 1.05 -40.65 3.51
C LYS A 409 1.97 -40.77 4.73
N ASP A 410 2.77 -41.83 4.80
CA ASP A 410 3.67 -42.08 5.91
C ASP A 410 5.07 -41.52 5.58
N PRO A 411 5.58 -40.53 6.36
CA PRO A 411 6.87 -39.88 6.07
C PRO A 411 8.07 -40.85 6.08
N GLY A 412 7.90 -42.08 6.59
CA GLY A 412 8.94 -43.13 6.57
C GLY A 412 9.01 -43.95 5.27
N THR A 413 7.99 -43.92 4.41
CA THR A 413 7.93 -44.67 3.15
C THR A 413 7.88 -43.71 1.97
N SER A 414 9.08 -43.41 1.45
CA SER A 414 9.29 -42.45 0.38
C SER A 414 8.90 -43.02 -1.00
N CYS A 415 7.62 -43.27 -1.25
CA CYS A 415 7.13 -43.63 -2.58
C CYS A 415 6.90 -42.35 -3.41
N PRO A 416 7.75 -42.01 -4.39
CA PRO A 416 7.46 -40.93 -5.33
C PRO A 416 6.29 -41.36 -6.24
N VAL A 417 5.52 -40.38 -6.72
CA VAL A 417 4.34 -40.57 -7.58
C VAL A 417 4.50 -39.81 -8.87
#